data_AF-A0A8S1CG58-F1
#
_entry.id   AF-A0A8S1CG58-F1
#
_cell.length_a   1.000
_cell.length_b   1.000
_cell.length_c   1.000
_cell.angle_alpha   90.00
_cell.angle_beta   90.00
_cell.angle_gamma   90.00
#
_symmetry.space_group_name_H-M   'P 1'
#
loop_
_entity.id
_entity.type
_entity.pdbx_description
1 polymer ?
#
loop_
_entity_poly.entity_id
_entity_poly.type
_entity_poly.pdbx_seq_one_letter_code
_entity_poly.pdbx_strand_id
1 'polypeptide(L)'
;MNVRADSRVLVRTEDGKNAALLKFNKSLVERACPRLAFYLLEGNAIYLKQEYIGPLDAILNFLHSRQVPCGSSALLIETYKLAVIFELDSLCEETEGLLKLISSSEKLELFDFLINCKNSAKHLELSDTLLRAVVQDAFNALQSPAWLNLPGGRRLPFHSKSSQ
;
A
#
# COMPACT_ATOMS: atom_id res chain seq x y z
N MET A 1 32.38 3.12 -14.75
CA MET A 1 31.18 2.24 -14.76
C MET A 1 30.13 2.95 -15.61
N ASN A 2 29.93 2.54 -16.88
CA ASN A 2 28.97 3.18 -17.79
C ASN A 2 27.55 2.72 -17.43
N VAL A 3 26.82 3.48 -16.61
CA VAL A 3 25.39 3.24 -16.38
C VAL A 3 24.66 3.72 -17.64
N ARG A 4 24.38 2.78 -18.56
CA ARG A 4 23.65 3.01 -19.80
C ARG A 4 22.15 3.19 -19.50
N ALA A 5 21.62 4.28 -20.06
CA ALA A 5 20.22 4.63 -20.39
C ALA A 5 19.14 4.46 -19.30
N ASP A 6 18.88 5.57 -18.59
CA ASP A 6 17.57 5.82 -17.97
C ASP A 6 16.47 5.69 -19.03
N SER A 7 15.63 4.66 -18.89
CA SER A 7 14.39 4.56 -19.64
C SER A 7 13.37 5.55 -19.06
N ARG A 8 12.45 6.04 -19.90
CA ARG A 8 11.42 6.99 -19.47
C ARG A 8 10.06 6.46 -19.90
N VAL A 9 9.08 6.60 -19.02
CA VAL A 9 7.68 6.27 -19.30
C VAL A 9 6.82 7.49 -19.04
N LEU A 10 5.94 7.80 -19.99
CA LEU A 10 4.95 8.85 -19.82
C LEU A 10 3.75 8.28 -19.07
N VAL A 11 3.57 8.68 -17.82
CA VAL A 11 2.38 8.35 -17.04
C VAL A 11 1.37 9.48 -17.21
N ARG A 12 0.20 9.17 -17.75
CA ARG A 12 -0.91 10.11 -17.89
C ARG A 12 -1.97 9.77 -16.87
N THR A 13 -2.66 10.78 -16.38
CA THR A 13 -3.90 10.51 -15.65
C THR A 13 -4.97 9.97 -16.58
N GLU A 14 -5.85 9.12 -16.06
CA GLU A 14 -7.02 8.62 -16.80
C GLU A 14 -7.92 9.75 -17.31
N ASP A 15 -8.01 10.87 -16.59
CA ASP A 15 -8.75 12.06 -17.01
C ASP A 15 -8.01 12.93 -18.05
N GLY A 16 -6.78 12.55 -18.41
CA GLY A 16 -5.92 13.23 -19.39
C GLY A 16 -5.37 14.59 -18.95
N LYS A 17 -5.65 15.06 -17.73
CA LYS A 17 -5.29 16.40 -17.28
C LYS A 17 -3.82 16.52 -16.84
N ASN A 18 -3.25 15.45 -16.30
CA ASN A 18 -1.89 15.45 -15.79
C ASN A 18 -1.03 14.42 -16.54
N ALA A 19 0.25 14.74 -16.65
CA ALA A 19 1.25 13.85 -17.19
C ALA A 19 2.54 13.98 -16.38
N ALA A 20 3.09 12.84 -15.97
CA ALA A 20 4.38 12.74 -15.31
C ALA A 20 5.32 11.90 -16.17
N LEU A 21 6.55 12.37 -16.34
CA LEU A 21 7.59 11.59 -17.02
C LEU A 21 8.45 10.91 -15.96
N LEU A 22 8.23 9.62 -15.74
CA LEU A 22 8.96 8.85 -14.74
C LEU A 22 10.21 8.24 -15.38
N LYS A 23 11.32 8.26 -14.63
CA LYS A 23 12.59 7.65 -15.04
C LYS A 23 12.74 6.30 -14.33
N PHE A 24 13.27 5.32 -15.06
CA PHE A 24 13.55 4.01 -14.49
C PHE A 24 14.70 3.33 -15.21
N ASN A 25 15.33 2.37 -14.54
CA ASN A 25 16.32 1.50 -15.17
C ASN A 25 15.63 0.23 -15.67
N LYS A 26 15.56 0.06 -16.99
CA LYS A 26 14.84 -1.07 -17.63
C LYS A 26 15.30 -2.44 -17.10
N SER A 27 16.61 -2.69 -17.08
CA SER A 27 17.13 -4.01 -16.67
C SER A 27 16.89 -4.29 -15.19
N LEU A 28 16.85 -3.23 -14.37
CA LEU A 28 16.52 -3.34 -12.95
C LEU A 28 15.05 -3.71 -12.74
N VAL A 29 14.13 -3.05 -13.45
CA VAL A 29 12.69 -3.34 -13.36
C VAL A 29 12.37 -4.73 -13.90
N GLU A 30 12.92 -5.11 -15.07
CA GLU A 30 12.74 -6.46 -15.66
C GLU A 30 13.15 -7.57 -14.70
N ARG A 31 14.24 -7.37 -13.96
CA ARG A 31 14.76 -8.35 -13.01
C ARG A 31 13.99 -8.36 -11.68
N ALA A 32 13.68 -7.18 -11.14
CA ALA A 32 13.15 -7.06 -9.79
C ALA A 32 11.62 -7.16 -9.73
N CYS A 33 10.93 -6.80 -10.81
CA CYS A 33 9.47 -6.73 -10.83
C CYS A 33 8.94 -6.99 -12.25
N PRO A 34 8.92 -8.26 -12.71
CA PRO A 34 8.53 -8.61 -14.08
C PRO A 34 7.13 -8.13 -14.46
N ARG A 35 6.20 -8.14 -13.49
CA ARG A 35 4.83 -7.66 -13.68
C ARG A 35 4.80 -6.16 -13.95
N LEU A 36 5.56 -5.35 -13.21
CA LEU A 36 5.70 -3.92 -13.51
C LEU A 36 6.40 -3.71 -14.85
N ALA A 37 7.43 -4.49 -15.16
CA ALA A 37 8.16 -4.40 -16.42
C ALA A 37 7.24 -4.57 -17.64
N PHE A 38 6.30 -5.52 -17.58
CA PHE A 38 5.27 -5.71 -18.61
C PHE A 38 4.50 -4.40 -18.88
N TYR A 39 3.98 -3.76 -17.83
CA TYR A 39 3.25 -2.49 -17.98
C TYR A 39 4.13 -1.32 -18.46
N LEU A 40 5.38 -1.24 -17.99
CA LEU A 40 6.30 -0.15 -18.36
C LEU A 40 6.87 -0.26 -19.78
N LEU A 41 6.98 -1.48 -20.31
CA LEU A 41 7.73 -1.74 -21.54
C LEU A 41 6.83 -2.05 -22.75
N GLU A 42 5.59 -2.47 -22.53
CA GLU A 42 4.64 -2.70 -23.63
C GLU A 42 3.96 -1.41 -24.12
N GLY A 43 3.97 -0.34 -23.33
CA GLY A 43 3.32 0.93 -23.66
C GLY A 43 4.27 2.11 -23.83
N ASN A 44 4.00 2.99 -24.80
CA ASN A 44 4.64 4.31 -24.88
C ASN A 44 4.18 5.25 -23.74
N ALA A 45 2.99 4.98 -23.18
CA ALA A 45 2.42 5.68 -22.05
C ALA A 45 1.56 4.74 -21.20
N ILE A 46 1.49 5.02 -19.90
CA ILE A 46 0.62 4.31 -18.94
C ILE A 46 -0.44 5.28 -18.46
N TYR A 47 -1.68 4.80 -18.36
CA TYR A 47 -2.79 5.56 -17.80
C TYR A 47 -3.05 5.06 -16.37
N LEU A 48 -2.96 5.96 -15.40
CA LEU A 48 -3.20 5.67 -13.99
C LEU A 48 -4.07 6.75 -13.37
N LYS A 49 -4.75 6.46 -12.27
CA LYS A 49 -5.34 7.50 -11.43
C LYS A 49 -4.22 8.38 -10.85
N GLN A 50 -4.54 9.66 -10.62
CA GLN A 50 -3.59 10.64 -10.06
C GLN A 50 -2.94 10.15 -8.75
N GLU A 51 -3.70 9.47 -7.91
CA GLU A 51 -3.25 8.91 -6.63
C GLU A 51 -2.14 7.86 -6.76
N TYR A 52 -2.02 7.18 -7.90
CA TYR A 52 -1.02 6.13 -8.12
C TYR A 52 0.29 6.63 -8.74
N ILE A 53 0.35 7.89 -9.21
CA ILE A 53 1.56 8.43 -9.86
C ILE A 53 2.70 8.54 -8.85
N GLY A 54 2.45 9.13 -7.68
CA GLY A 54 3.44 9.24 -6.61
C GLY A 54 3.91 7.88 -6.07
N PRO A 55 2.99 6.96 -5.75
CA PRO A 55 3.32 5.59 -5.37
C PRO A 55 4.16 4.84 -6.40
N LEU A 56 3.86 4.97 -7.70
CA LEU A 56 4.66 4.35 -8.76
C LEU A 56 6.07 4.94 -8.81
N ASP A 57 6.21 6.27 -8.71
CA ASP A 57 7.53 6.91 -8.65
C ASP A 57 8.33 6.44 -7.43
N ALA A 58 7.69 6.27 -6.28
CA ALA A 58 8.30 5.70 -5.08
C ALA A 58 8.81 4.26 -5.30
N ILE A 59 8.05 3.40 -6.00
CA ILE A 59 8.49 2.04 -6.34
C ILE A 59 9.74 2.10 -7.24
N LEU A 60 9.73 2.94 -8.26
CA LEU A 60 10.87 3.09 -9.17
C LEU A 60 12.12 3.59 -8.44
N ASN A 61 11.95 4.57 -7.55
CA ASN A 61 13.01 5.08 -6.70
C ASN A 61 13.52 4.02 -5.71
N PHE A 62 12.64 3.20 -5.13
CA PHE A 62 13.04 2.08 -4.28
C PHE A 62 13.88 1.05 -5.04
N LEU A 63 13.46 0.66 -6.25
CA LEU A 63 14.22 -0.30 -7.05
C LEU A 63 15.66 0.19 -7.30
N HIS A 64 15.83 1.49 -7.53
CA HIS A 64 17.13 2.11 -7.76
C HIS A 64 17.97 2.29 -6.49
N SER A 65 17.37 2.83 -5.42
CA SER A 65 18.09 3.30 -4.23
C SER A 65 18.04 2.35 -3.03
N ARG A 66 17.13 1.37 -3.06
CA ARG A 66 16.72 0.53 -1.93
C ARG A 66 16.21 1.33 -0.72
N GLN A 67 15.81 2.58 -0.93
CA GLN A 67 15.20 3.41 0.10
C GLN A 67 13.69 3.29 0.06
N VAL A 68 13.11 3.00 1.22
CA VAL A 68 11.66 3.01 1.42
C VAL A 68 11.16 4.45 1.30
N PRO A 69 10.01 4.71 0.65
CA PRO A 69 9.45 6.05 0.60
C PRO A 69 9.26 6.64 2.00
N CYS A 70 9.94 7.75 2.27
CA CYS A 70 9.69 8.59 3.42
C CYS A 70 8.72 9.71 3.01
N GLY A 71 7.53 9.72 3.59
CA GLY A 71 6.47 10.64 3.19
C GLY A 71 5.24 10.54 4.08
N SER A 72 4.09 10.95 3.55
CA SER A 72 2.82 10.75 4.25
C SER A 72 2.50 9.27 4.40
N SER A 73 1.76 8.93 5.46
CA SER A 73 1.18 7.60 5.65
C SER A 73 0.36 7.16 4.42
N ALA A 74 -0.39 8.09 3.81
CA ALA A 74 -1.12 7.84 2.57
C ALA A 74 -0.21 7.39 1.41
N LEU A 75 0.94 8.05 1.20
CA LEU A 75 1.89 7.64 0.16
C LEU A 75 2.45 6.24 0.46
N LEU A 76 2.83 5.98 1.71
CA LEU A 76 3.36 4.70 2.14
C LEU A 76 2.35 3.56 1.92
N ILE A 77 1.07 3.78 2.28
CA ILE A 77 -0.02 2.82 2.11
C ILE A 77 -0.25 2.53 0.64
N GLU A 78 -0.38 3.56 -0.20
CA GLU A 78 -0.61 3.37 -1.63
C GLU A 78 0.60 2.74 -2.34
N THR A 79 1.83 3.05 -1.91
CA THR A 79 3.03 2.37 -2.39
C THR A 79 3.01 0.89 -2.02
N TYR A 80 2.62 0.53 -0.79
CA TYR A 80 2.50 -0.86 -0.39
C TYR A 80 1.40 -1.60 -1.17
N LYS A 81 0.22 -0.98 -1.36
CA LYS A 81 -0.86 -1.56 -2.17
C LYS A 81 -0.39 -1.85 -3.60
N LEU A 82 0.32 -0.92 -4.23
CA LEU A 82 0.90 -1.14 -5.56
C LEU A 82 2.01 -2.20 -5.55
N ALA A 83 2.86 -2.24 -4.52
CA ALA A 83 3.90 -3.26 -4.37
C ALA A 83 3.30 -4.67 -4.32
N VAL A 84 2.18 -4.83 -3.59
CA VAL A 84 1.39 -6.06 -3.54
C VAL A 84 0.83 -6.41 -4.93
N ILE A 85 0.25 -5.46 -5.66
CA ILE A 85 -0.30 -5.67 -7.01
C ILE A 85 0.78 -6.11 -8.00
N PHE A 86 1.97 -5.55 -7.90
CA PHE A 86 3.10 -5.85 -8.77
C PHE A 86 3.98 -7.00 -8.27
N GLU A 87 3.61 -7.65 -7.17
CA GLU A 87 4.34 -8.79 -6.59
C GLU A 87 5.80 -8.42 -6.26
N LEU A 88 6.01 -7.25 -5.65
CA LEU A 88 7.32 -6.75 -5.23
C LEU A 88 7.56 -7.02 -3.75
N ASP A 89 7.77 -8.29 -3.41
CA ASP A 89 7.88 -8.77 -2.01
C ASP A 89 8.92 -8.00 -1.19
N SER A 90 10.09 -7.72 -1.78
CA SER A 90 11.14 -6.95 -1.10
C SER A 90 10.71 -5.55 -0.64
N LEU A 91 9.80 -4.88 -1.37
CA LEU A 91 9.27 -3.59 -0.93
C LEU A 91 8.16 -3.77 0.11
N CYS A 92 7.35 -4.81 -0.04
CA CYS A 92 6.33 -5.17 0.95
C CYS A 92 6.97 -5.40 2.33
N GLU A 93 8.04 -6.19 2.41
CA GLU A 93 8.76 -6.47 3.66
C GLU A 93 9.35 -5.19 4.30
N GLU A 94 10.02 -4.37 3.50
CA GLU A 94 10.68 -3.13 3.96
C GLU A 94 9.67 -2.06 4.44
N THR A 95 8.51 -1.98 3.79
CA THR A 95 7.43 -1.05 4.20
C THR A 95 6.59 -1.57 5.36
N GLU A 96 6.55 -2.89 5.58
CA GLU A 96 5.74 -3.52 6.64
C GLU A 96 6.09 -2.98 8.04
N GLY A 97 7.37 -2.74 8.29
CA GLY A 97 7.84 -2.17 9.56
C GLY A 97 7.27 -0.77 9.82
N LEU A 98 7.17 0.05 8.78
CA LEU A 98 6.64 1.42 8.88
C LEU A 98 5.11 1.44 8.96
N LEU A 99 4.44 0.50 8.28
CA LEU A 99 2.97 0.38 8.30
C LEU A 99 2.42 0.06 9.69
N LYS A 100 3.23 -0.50 10.60
CA LYS A 100 2.84 -0.68 12.00
C LYS A 100 2.58 0.64 12.74
N LEU A 101 3.17 1.74 12.27
CA LEU A 101 3.12 3.06 12.90
C LEU A 101 1.95 3.94 12.40
N ILE A 102 1.20 3.49 11.38
CA ILE A 102 0.07 4.27 10.83
C ILE A 102 -1.13 4.25 11.77
N SER A 103 -2.07 5.18 11.57
CA SER A 103 -3.27 5.30 12.41
C SER A 103 -4.20 4.10 12.29
N SER A 104 -5.05 3.86 13.29
CA SER A 104 -6.00 2.74 13.27
C SER A 104 -7.00 2.80 12.11
N SER A 105 -7.40 3.99 11.66
CA SER A 105 -8.27 4.15 10.49
C SER A 105 -7.59 3.72 9.20
N GLU A 106 -6.32 4.04 9.03
CA GLU A 106 -5.51 3.64 7.89
C GLU A 106 -5.20 2.13 7.89
N LYS A 107 -5.00 1.55 9.08
CA LYS A 107 -4.86 0.10 9.25
C LYS A 107 -6.08 -0.68 8.78
N LEU A 108 -7.29 -0.18 9.05
CA LEU A 108 -8.54 -0.81 8.60
C LEU A 108 -8.68 -0.77 7.07
N GLU A 109 -8.38 0.37 6.45
CA GLU A 109 -8.41 0.49 4.99
C GLU A 109 -7.41 -0.48 4.32
N LEU A 110 -6.20 -0.58 4.89
CA LEU A 110 -5.19 -1.50 4.40
C LEU A 110 -5.62 -2.97 4.57
N PHE A 111 -6.30 -3.29 5.68
CA PHE A 111 -6.79 -4.64 5.94
C PHE A 111 -7.86 -5.09 4.95
N ASP A 112 -8.84 -4.24 4.64
CA ASP A 112 -9.87 -4.54 3.64
C ASP A 112 -9.25 -4.84 2.27
N PHE A 113 -8.24 -4.05 1.87
CA PHE A 113 -7.49 -4.30 0.66
C PHE A 113 -6.78 -5.67 0.69
N LEU A 114 -6.06 -5.98 1.78
CA LEU A 114 -5.30 -7.22 1.90
C LEU A 114 -6.17 -8.47 1.89
N ILE A 115 -7.34 -8.43 2.53
CA ILE A 115 -8.33 -9.52 2.46
C ILE A 115 -8.77 -9.75 1.01
N ASN A 116 -9.10 -8.67 0.30
CA ASN A 116 -9.54 -8.76 -1.09
C ASN A 116 -8.45 -9.33 -2.00
N CYS A 117 -7.17 -8.96 -1.77
CA CYS A 117 -6.04 -9.56 -2.46
C CYS A 117 -5.86 -11.05 -2.13
N LYS A 118 -5.93 -11.45 -0.84
CA LYS A 118 -5.78 -12.86 -0.43
C LYS A 118 -6.84 -13.78 -1.03
N ASN A 119 -8.07 -13.27 -1.19
CA ASN A 119 -9.16 -14.02 -1.81
C ASN A 119 -9.03 -14.13 -3.34
N SER A 120 -8.29 -13.22 -3.96
CA SER A 120 -8.17 -13.09 -5.42
C SER A 120 -6.85 -13.64 -5.98
N ALA A 121 -5.79 -13.69 -5.18
CA ALA A 121 -4.44 -14.02 -5.62
C ALA A 121 -3.95 -15.34 -4.99
N LYS A 122 -3.63 -16.33 -5.84
CA LYS A 122 -3.10 -17.65 -5.45
C LYS A 122 -1.67 -17.64 -4.89
N HIS A 123 -0.95 -16.51 -4.95
CA HIS A 123 0.51 -16.45 -4.73
C HIS A 123 0.97 -15.37 -3.75
N LEU A 124 0.06 -14.70 -3.06
CA LEU A 124 0.43 -13.72 -2.05
C LEU A 124 0.46 -14.40 -0.68
N GLU A 125 1.65 -14.85 -0.26
CA GLU A 125 1.96 -15.06 1.16
C GLU A 125 1.99 -13.69 1.85
N LEU A 126 0.81 -13.05 1.93
CA LEU A 126 0.64 -11.82 2.67
C LEU A 126 1.09 -12.06 4.11
N SER A 127 2.00 -11.21 4.58
CA SER A 127 2.58 -11.33 5.90
C SER A 127 1.49 -11.48 6.96
N ASP A 128 1.43 -12.68 7.53
CA ASP A 128 0.61 -13.00 8.71
C ASP A 128 0.90 -12.01 9.85
N THR A 129 2.07 -11.37 9.87
CA THR A 129 2.48 -10.39 10.88
C THR A 129 1.68 -9.10 10.77
N LEU A 130 1.49 -8.55 9.57
CA LEU A 130 0.69 -7.33 9.39
C LEU A 130 -0.80 -7.61 9.65
N LEU A 131 -1.32 -8.75 9.16
CA LEU A 131 -2.70 -9.18 9.44
C LEU A 131 -2.94 -9.38 10.94
N ARG A 132 -2.01 -10.03 11.65
CA ARG A 132 -2.09 -10.18 13.11
C ARG A 132 -2.00 -8.85 13.83
N ALA A 133 -1.15 -7.92 13.39
CA ALA A 133 -1.05 -6.59 13.99
C ALA A 133 -2.36 -5.82 13.84
N VAL A 134 -3.02 -5.86 12.67
CA VAL A 134 -4.31 -5.19 12.49
C VAL A 134 -5.42 -5.86 13.29
N VAL A 135 -5.49 -7.20 13.30
CA VAL A 135 -6.49 -7.93 14.11
C VAL A 135 -6.28 -7.66 15.60
N GLN A 136 -5.03 -7.65 16.07
CA GLN A 136 -4.70 -7.35 17.46
C GLN A 136 -5.03 -5.89 17.80
N ASP A 137 -4.77 -4.94 16.91
CA ASP A 137 -5.15 -3.53 17.11
C ASP A 137 -6.66 -3.34 17.12
N ALA A 138 -7.39 -4.00 16.22
CA ALA A 138 -8.85 -4.03 16.24
C ALA A 138 -9.35 -4.63 17.55
N PHE A 139 -8.76 -5.74 18.01
CA PHE A 139 -9.11 -6.38 19.27
C PHE A 139 -8.68 -5.59 20.53
N ASN A 140 -7.61 -4.80 20.44
CA ASN A 140 -7.21 -3.89 21.51
C ASN A 140 -8.15 -2.67 21.58
N ALA A 141 -8.62 -2.18 20.43
CA ALA A 141 -9.70 -1.20 20.38
C ALA A 141 -10.96 -1.82 21.00
N LEU A 142 -11.41 -2.98 20.48
CA LEU A 142 -12.10 -4.09 21.16
C LEU A 142 -12.29 -4.01 22.69
N GLN A 143 -11.14 -4.09 23.35
CA GLN A 143 -11.00 -4.29 24.79
C GLN A 143 -10.73 -3.00 25.55
N SER A 144 -10.49 -1.89 24.85
CA SER A 144 -10.32 -0.61 25.49
C SER A 144 -11.66 -0.17 26.08
N PRO A 145 -11.75 0.04 27.41
CA PRO A 145 -12.98 0.54 28.05
C PRO A 145 -13.35 1.96 27.59
N ALA A 146 -12.56 2.59 26.72
CA ALA A 146 -12.82 3.90 26.13
C ALA A 146 -14.10 3.97 25.29
N TRP A 147 -14.62 2.86 24.78
CA TRP A 147 -15.90 2.84 24.05
C TRP A 147 -17.12 3.16 24.92
N LEU A 148 -16.95 3.06 26.24
CA LEU A 148 -17.96 3.49 27.21
C LEU A 148 -17.91 5.01 27.47
N ASN A 149 -16.90 5.72 26.95
CA ASN A 149 -16.72 7.16 27.13
C ASN A 149 -16.73 7.87 25.78
N LEU A 150 -17.92 8.00 25.19
CA LEU A 150 -18.14 9.03 24.18
C LEU A 150 -17.81 10.42 24.78
N PRO A 151 -17.21 11.35 24.02
CA PRO A 151 -17.07 12.73 24.47
C PRO A 151 -18.45 13.29 24.81
N GLY A 152 -18.63 13.68 26.08
CA GLY A 152 -19.93 14.05 26.67
C GLY A 152 -20.52 13.05 27.67
N GLY A 153 -19.83 11.97 28.02
CA GLY A 153 -20.21 11.08 29.13
C GLY A 153 -21.48 10.25 28.89
N ARG A 154 -21.95 10.15 27.66
CA ARG A 154 -23.10 9.31 27.31
C ARG A 154 -22.65 7.86 27.13
N ARG A 155 -23.09 6.98 28.02
CA ARG A 155 -22.94 5.53 27.86
C ARG A 155 -23.88 5.06 26.75
N LEU A 156 -23.39 4.20 25.86
CA LEU A 156 -24.26 3.45 24.94
C LEU A 156 -25.24 2.60 25.78
N PRO A 157 -26.56 2.66 25.52
CA PRO A 157 -27.52 1.86 26.25
C PRO A 157 -27.33 0.38 25.86
N PHE A 158 -26.67 -0.38 26.72
CA PHE A 158 -26.84 -1.82 26.75
C PHE A 158 -28.22 -2.09 27.34
N HIS A 159 -29.22 -2.28 26.48
CA HIS A 159 -30.45 -2.93 26.91
C HIS A 159 -30.13 -4.39 27.22
N SER A 160 -29.70 -4.65 28.45
CA SER A 160 -29.74 -5.99 29.02
C SER A 160 -31.20 -6.39 29.18
N LYS A 161 -31.79 -7.02 28.17
CA LYS A 161 -32.95 -7.88 28.40
C LYS A 161 -32.43 -9.18 29.00
N SER A 162 -32.23 -9.17 30.32
CA SER A 162 -32.31 -10.40 31.11
C SER A 162 -33.80 -10.67 31.33
N SER A 163 -34.37 -11.55 30.52
CA SER A 163 -35.65 -12.18 30.87
C SER A 163 -35.34 -13.33 31.84
N GLN A 164 -36.06 -13.30 32.96
CA GLN A 164 -36.29 -14.42 33.87
C GLN A 164 -36.89 -15.63 33.14
#